data_AF-A0A7R8HAB6-F1
#
_entry.id   AF-A0A7R8HAB6-F1
#
_cell.length_a   1.000
_cell.length_b   1.000
_cell.length_c   1.000
_cell.angle_alpha   90.00
_cell.angle_beta   90.00
_cell.angle_gamma   90.00
#
_symmetry.space_group_name_H-M   'P 1'
#
loop_
_entity.id
_entity.type
_entity.pdbx_description
1 polymer ?
#
loop_
_entity_poly.entity_id
_entity_poly.type
_entity_poly.pdbx_seq_one_letter_code
_entity_poly.pdbx_strand_id
1 'polypeptide(L)'
;MRTSSLWLIFLAVCRLSYGLVIVNETNLCDECQCKSREVECHFISGKSRKVSFFGVENQKNLVLNGLSNSEISLTDSALKFSNVTRVWDVENVDFNSKSSSGSIKIQNVRKISISERSFYNLKEFIVENVTDTLLMEDEALKSRGSSFSPPESKILFHKIHKIPKIPHNAFSLCHSVVISHSNVTHIEEFAFGGISIQNVTFVDSKIRRLERHAFPDMTLIRHLHFLRCDLTSLSQESITSAISSLTIESCNITSIAKNAFKVLAAAQVKFY
;
A
#
# COMPACT_ATOMS: atom_id res chain seq x y z
N MET A 1 -31.86 38.31 -22.65
CA MET A 1 -30.48 37.80 -22.52
C MET A 1 -30.53 36.48 -21.75
N ARG A 2 -30.57 35.35 -22.45
CA ARG A 2 -30.40 34.02 -21.86
C ARG A 2 -28.91 33.72 -21.85
N THR A 3 -28.32 33.60 -20.66
CA THR A 3 -26.93 33.20 -20.48
C THR A 3 -26.80 31.73 -20.84
N SER A 4 -26.15 31.45 -21.98
CA SER A 4 -25.78 30.11 -22.42
C SER A 4 -24.85 29.48 -21.40
N SER A 5 -25.35 28.55 -20.61
CA SER A 5 -24.56 27.74 -19.68
C SER A 5 -23.77 26.72 -20.51
N LEU A 6 -22.49 26.99 -20.74
CA LEU A 6 -21.55 26.00 -21.27
C LEU A 6 -21.38 24.89 -20.22
N TRP A 7 -22.03 23.75 -20.48
CA TRP A 7 -21.81 22.52 -19.71
C TRP A 7 -20.42 21.98 -20.08
N LEU A 8 -19.44 22.16 -19.17
CA LEU A 8 -18.16 21.46 -19.26
C LEU A 8 -18.37 19.98 -18.91
N ILE A 9 -18.28 19.12 -19.93
CA ILE A 9 -18.24 17.66 -19.78
C ILE A 9 -16.84 17.28 -19.29
N PHE A 10 -16.73 16.64 -18.13
CA PHE A 10 -15.46 16.14 -17.59
C PHE A 10 -15.34 14.64 -17.84
N LEU A 11 -14.21 14.25 -18.45
CA LEU A 11 -13.93 12.92 -18.99
C LEU A 11 -12.91 12.19 -18.10
N ALA A 12 -13.19 10.95 -17.70
CA ALA A 12 -12.12 9.98 -17.47
C ALA A 12 -11.76 9.40 -18.83
N VAL A 13 -10.51 9.60 -19.27
CA VAL A 13 -10.06 9.13 -20.58
C VAL A 13 -9.37 7.79 -20.36
N CYS A 14 -10.01 6.69 -20.72
CA CYS A 14 -9.30 5.43 -20.94
C CYS A 14 -8.81 5.40 -22.38
N ARG A 15 -7.49 5.52 -22.58
CA ARG A 15 -6.88 5.40 -23.90
C ARG A 15 -6.72 3.91 -24.23
N LEU A 16 -7.68 3.34 -24.95
CA LEU A 16 -7.45 2.04 -25.59
C LEU A 16 -6.68 2.29 -26.88
N SER A 17 -5.82 1.36 -27.27
CA SER A 17 -5.19 1.37 -28.59
C SER A 17 -6.20 1.41 -29.75
N TYR A 18 -7.51 1.20 -29.50
CA TYR A 18 -8.60 1.21 -30.49
C TYR A 18 -9.98 1.75 -29.98
N GLY A 19 -10.03 2.61 -28.96
CA GLY A 19 -11.32 3.14 -28.50
C GLY A 19 -11.28 3.96 -27.21
N LEU A 20 -12.22 4.88 -27.06
CA LEU A 20 -12.37 5.75 -25.90
C LEU A 20 -13.52 5.21 -25.04
N VAL A 21 -13.25 4.75 -23.82
CA VAL A 21 -14.33 4.46 -22.85
C VAL A 21 -14.57 5.72 -22.05
N ILE A 22 -15.69 6.38 -22.34
CA ILE A 22 -16.21 7.53 -21.58
C ILE A 22 -17.18 7.00 -20.53
N VAL A 23 -16.86 7.18 -19.24
CA VAL A 23 -17.86 7.02 -18.17
C VAL A 23 -18.52 8.39 -17.98
N ASN A 24 -19.77 8.54 -18.43
CA ASN A 24 -20.49 9.82 -18.38
C ASN A 24 -21.55 9.86 -17.25
N GLU A 25 -21.76 11.08 -16.73
CA GLU A 25 -22.35 11.45 -15.43
C GLU A 25 -23.80 11.03 -15.13
N THR A 26 -24.57 10.48 -16.07
CA THR A 26 -26.03 10.37 -15.86
C THR A 26 -26.50 9.00 -15.41
N ASN A 27 -25.63 8.00 -15.38
CA ASN A 27 -25.91 6.71 -14.79
C ASN A 27 -24.74 6.32 -13.89
N LEU A 28 -25.04 6.00 -12.63
CA LEU A 28 -24.19 5.13 -11.82
C LEU A 28 -23.83 3.94 -12.70
N CYS A 29 -22.58 3.90 -13.17
CA CYS A 29 -22.08 2.70 -13.81
C CYS A 29 -21.75 1.76 -12.68
N ASP A 30 -22.75 1.01 -12.21
CA ASP A 30 -22.60 0.06 -11.11
C ASP A 30 -21.51 -0.97 -11.41
N GLU A 31 -21.19 -1.18 -12.69
CA GLU A 31 -20.09 -2.02 -13.13
C GLU A 31 -19.52 -1.57 -14.49
N CYS A 32 -18.33 -0.97 -14.48
CA CYS A 32 -17.54 -0.74 -15.70
C CYS A 32 -16.57 -1.91 -15.89
N GLN A 33 -16.89 -2.89 -16.74
CA GLN A 33 -15.95 -3.94 -17.13
C GLN A 33 -15.22 -3.55 -18.44
N CYS A 34 -13.92 -3.27 -18.35
CA CYS A 34 -13.08 -3.08 -19.54
C CYS A 34 -12.47 -4.42 -19.98
N LYS A 35 -12.61 -4.79 -21.27
CA LYS A 35 -12.05 -6.03 -21.87
C LYS A 35 -10.85 -5.78 -22.79
N SER A 36 -10.16 -4.66 -22.61
CA SER A 36 -8.97 -4.36 -23.39
C SER A 36 -7.84 -5.37 -23.15
N ARG A 37 -6.75 -5.23 -23.89
CA ARG A 37 -5.46 -5.80 -23.47
C ARG A 37 -4.71 -4.84 -22.55
N GLU A 38 -4.86 -3.54 -22.79
CA GLU A 38 -4.19 -2.48 -22.04
C GLU A 38 -5.22 -1.44 -21.64
N VAL A 39 -5.23 -1.10 -20.35
CA VAL A 39 -6.11 -0.08 -19.79
C VAL A 39 -5.22 0.94 -19.11
N GLU A 40 -5.22 2.14 -19.64
CA GLU A 40 -4.67 3.31 -18.99
C GLU A 40 -5.83 4.11 -18.41
N CYS A 41 -5.88 4.25 -17.09
CA CYS A 41 -6.91 5.05 -16.43
C CYS A 41 -6.34 6.41 -16.08
N HIS A 42 -6.86 7.48 -16.68
CA HIS A 42 -6.59 8.85 -16.25
C HIS A 42 -7.73 9.39 -15.40
N PHE A 43 -7.40 9.83 -14.20
CA PHE A 43 -8.33 10.53 -13.31
C PHE A 43 -8.12 12.03 -13.46
N ILE A 44 -9.14 12.75 -13.94
CA ILE A 44 -9.10 14.21 -14.15
C ILE A 44 -9.92 14.89 -13.05
N SER A 45 -9.29 15.80 -12.30
CA SER A 45 -9.96 16.60 -11.28
C SER A 45 -10.63 17.84 -11.87
N GLY A 46 -11.82 18.14 -11.37
CA GLY A 46 -12.57 19.35 -11.69
C GLY A 46 -13.62 19.70 -10.64
N LYS A 47 -14.24 18.69 -10.01
CA LYS A 47 -15.14 18.80 -8.83
C LYS A 47 -15.11 17.47 -8.07
N SER A 48 -15.23 17.49 -6.74
CA SER A 48 -15.29 16.28 -5.90
C SER A 48 -16.47 15.41 -6.34
N ARG A 49 -16.16 14.25 -6.95
CA ARG A 49 -17.15 13.27 -7.42
C ARG A 49 -16.94 11.96 -6.67
N LYS A 50 -18.04 11.31 -6.32
CA LYS A 50 -18.04 10.01 -5.63
C LYS A 50 -18.03 8.89 -6.67
N VAL A 51 -17.08 7.98 -6.58
CA VAL A 51 -17.04 6.74 -7.38
C VAL A 51 -17.27 5.59 -6.42
N SER A 52 -18.42 4.93 -6.42
CA SER A 52 -18.77 3.88 -5.45
C SER A 52 -17.99 2.57 -5.65
N PHE A 53 -17.71 2.19 -6.90
CA PHE A 53 -16.96 0.98 -7.23
C PHE A 53 -16.23 1.15 -8.57
N PHE A 54 -15.00 0.65 -8.65
CA PHE A 54 -14.28 0.55 -9.91
C PHE A 54 -13.46 -0.74 -9.91
N GLY A 55 -13.80 -1.62 -10.85
CA GLY A 55 -13.21 -2.94 -11.00
C GLY A 55 -12.52 -3.09 -12.35
N VAL A 56 -11.29 -3.61 -12.36
CA VAL A 56 -10.63 -4.02 -13.61
C VAL A 56 -10.23 -5.48 -13.49
N GLU A 57 -10.71 -6.30 -14.43
CA GLU A 57 -10.47 -7.73 -14.44
C GLU A 57 -9.90 -8.22 -15.78
N ASN A 58 -9.05 -9.26 -15.71
CA ASN A 58 -8.51 -9.99 -16.87
C ASN A 58 -7.76 -9.11 -17.89
N GLN A 59 -7.00 -8.13 -17.40
CA GLN A 59 -6.21 -7.22 -18.25
C GLN A 59 -4.76 -7.67 -18.34
N LYS A 60 -4.09 -7.40 -19.46
CA LYS A 60 -2.65 -7.67 -19.57
C LYS A 60 -1.87 -6.60 -18.82
N ASN A 61 -2.09 -5.34 -19.15
CA ASN A 61 -1.42 -4.23 -18.49
C ASN A 61 -2.48 -3.24 -17.98
N LEU A 62 -2.34 -2.84 -16.71
CA LEU A 62 -3.08 -1.75 -16.11
C LEU A 62 -2.08 -0.67 -15.69
N VAL A 63 -2.29 0.54 -16.17
CA VAL A 63 -1.54 1.72 -15.75
C VAL A 63 -2.51 2.68 -15.08
N LEU A 64 -2.21 3.08 -13.85
CA LEU A 64 -3.05 4.01 -13.08
C LEU A 64 -2.35 5.36 -12.98
N ASN A 65 -2.42 6.13 -14.06
CA ASN A 65 -1.80 7.44 -14.11
C ASN A 65 -2.70 8.49 -13.44
N GLY A 66 -2.36 8.87 -12.20
CA GLY A 66 -2.92 10.05 -11.57
C GLY A 66 -2.36 11.31 -12.23
N LEU A 67 -3.22 12.24 -12.65
CA LEU A 67 -2.73 13.58 -12.95
C LEU A 67 -2.35 14.24 -11.62
N SER A 68 -1.11 14.71 -11.52
CA SER A 68 -0.63 15.48 -10.37
C SER A 68 -1.66 16.57 -10.00
N ASN A 69 -2.09 16.60 -8.73
CA ASN A 69 -3.12 17.50 -8.18
C ASN A 69 -4.60 17.13 -8.46
N SER A 70 -4.89 15.89 -8.86
CA SER A 70 -6.27 15.41 -8.95
C SER A 70 -6.73 14.72 -7.65
N GLU A 71 -7.78 15.25 -7.03
CA GLU A 71 -8.40 14.65 -5.84
C GLU A 71 -9.48 13.65 -6.27
N ILE A 72 -9.29 12.37 -5.98
CA ILE A 72 -10.34 11.35 -6.13
C ILE A 72 -10.92 11.08 -4.75
N SER A 73 -12.18 11.46 -4.53
CA SER A 73 -12.86 11.14 -3.27
C SER A 73 -13.57 9.79 -3.38
N LEU A 74 -12.96 8.74 -2.78
CA LEU A 74 -13.58 7.43 -2.63
C LEU A 74 -14.36 7.39 -1.31
N THR A 75 -15.68 7.62 -1.36
CA THR A 75 -16.56 7.45 -0.19
C THR A 75 -17.12 6.03 -0.16
N ASP A 76 -16.67 5.22 0.81
CA ASP A 76 -17.07 3.81 1.01
C ASP A 76 -16.82 2.88 -0.19
N SER A 77 -15.81 3.21 -0.99
CA SER A 77 -15.58 2.62 -2.30
C SER A 77 -14.40 1.65 -2.30
N ALA A 78 -14.57 0.53 -3.00
CA ALA A 78 -13.52 -0.45 -3.21
C ALA A 78 -13.00 -0.36 -4.65
N LEU A 79 -11.69 -0.09 -4.81
CA LEU A 79 -11.01 -0.35 -6.07
C LEU A 79 -10.53 -1.80 -6.09
N LYS A 80 -10.98 -2.57 -7.07
CA LYS A 80 -10.63 -3.99 -7.17
C LYS A 80 -9.95 -4.28 -8.51
N PHE A 81 -8.72 -4.77 -8.43
CA PHE A 81 -7.92 -5.16 -9.59
C PHE A 81 -7.65 -6.66 -9.52
N SER A 82 -8.18 -7.45 -10.45
CA SER A 82 -8.07 -8.93 -10.41
C SER A 82 -7.59 -9.52 -11.73
N ASN A 83 -6.74 -10.53 -11.66
CA ASN A 83 -6.24 -11.26 -12.85
C ASN A 83 -5.57 -10.32 -13.87
N VAL A 84 -4.84 -9.31 -13.38
CA VAL A 84 -4.11 -8.37 -14.23
C VAL A 84 -2.69 -8.90 -14.41
N THR A 85 -2.15 -8.98 -15.64
CA THR A 85 -0.77 -9.48 -15.79
C THR A 85 0.22 -8.50 -15.18
N ARG A 86 0.11 -7.19 -15.43
CA ARG A 86 1.00 -6.17 -14.84
C ARG A 86 0.21 -4.96 -14.40
N VAL A 87 0.47 -4.47 -13.19
CA VAL A 87 0.04 -3.15 -12.73
C VAL A 87 1.28 -2.26 -12.67
N TRP A 88 1.35 -1.26 -13.54
CA TRP A 88 2.46 -0.31 -13.65
C TRP A 88 2.02 1.08 -13.18
N ASP A 89 2.96 1.79 -12.57
CA ASP A 89 2.88 3.19 -12.12
C ASP A 89 1.51 3.65 -11.66
N VAL A 90 1.30 3.55 -10.35
CA VAL A 90 0.23 4.29 -9.69
C VAL A 90 0.77 5.66 -9.30
N GLU A 91 1.13 6.51 -10.25
CA GLU A 91 1.74 7.79 -9.91
C GLU A 91 0.70 8.77 -9.34
N ASN A 92 1.00 9.36 -8.17
CA ASN A 92 0.32 10.52 -7.61
C ASN A 92 -1.22 10.42 -7.52
N VAL A 93 -1.76 9.24 -7.20
CA VAL A 93 -3.19 9.10 -6.98
C VAL A 93 -3.53 9.52 -5.56
N ASP A 94 -3.76 10.82 -5.37
CA ASP A 94 -4.22 11.35 -4.09
C ASP A 94 -5.71 11.02 -3.90
N PHE A 95 -5.97 9.95 -3.14
CA PHE A 95 -7.29 9.66 -2.59
C PHE A 95 -7.59 10.62 -1.43
N ASN A 96 -7.60 11.93 -1.71
CA ASN A 96 -7.90 12.96 -0.73
C ASN A 96 -9.41 13.05 -0.49
N SER A 97 -10.02 11.98 0.02
CA SER A 97 -11.30 12.12 0.68
C SER A 97 -11.04 12.59 2.11
N LYS A 98 -11.59 13.75 2.48
CA LYS A 98 -11.64 14.23 3.88
C LYS A 98 -12.19 13.18 4.85
N SER A 99 -12.88 12.17 4.33
CA SER A 99 -13.24 10.91 4.99
C SER A 99 -12.28 9.80 4.56
N SER A 100 -11.47 9.26 5.46
CA SER A 100 -10.50 8.16 5.22
C SER A 100 -11.17 6.81 4.86
N SER A 101 -11.82 6.70 3.70
CA SER A 101 -12.71 5.57 3.40
C SER A 101 -12.35 4.71 2.19
N GLY A 102 -11.33 5.07 1.40
CA GLY A 102 -10.94 4.27 0.23
C GLY A 102 -10.28 2.95 0.62
N SER A 103 -10.74 1.85 0.03
CA SER A 103 -10.08 0.53 0.13
C SER A 103 -9.63 0.06 -1.25
N ILE A 104 -8.41 -0.46 -1.34
CA ILE A 104 -7.86 -0.98 -2.61
C ILE A 104 -7.48 -2.44 -2.41
N LYS A 105 -7.95 -3.29 -3.33
CA LYS A 105 -7.60 -4.70 -3.38
C LYS A 105 -7.02 -5.05 -4.75
N ILE A 106 -5.77 -5.45 -4.79
CA ILE A 106 -5.08 -5.98 -5.98
C ILE A 106 -4.83 -7.47 -5.76
N GLN A 107 -5.29 -8.33 -6.67
CA GLN A 107 -5.14 -9.78 -6.52
C GLN A 107 -4.84 -10.49 -7.84
N ASN A 108 -4.12 -11.62 -7.75
CA ASN A 108 -3.77 -12.48 -8.89
C ASN A 108 -3.03 -11.71 -9.98
N VAL A 109 -1.97 -11.00 -9.59
CA VAL A 109 -1.17 -10.18 -10.51
C VAL A 109 0.20 -10.81 -10.71
N ARG A 110 0.83 -10.63 -11.88
CA ARG A 110 2.23 -11.08 -12.03
C ARG A 110 3.17 -10.10 -11.34
N LYS A 111 3.15 -8.84 -11.75
CA LYS A 111 4.05 -7.80 -11.25
C LYS A 111 3.28 -6.53 -10.89
N ILE A 112 3.63 -5.91 -9.77
CA ILE A 112 3.13 -4.60 -9.33
C ILE A 112 4.32 -3.67 -9.15
N SER A 113 4.16 -2.41 -9.57
CA SER A 113 5.07 -1.31 -9.23
C SER A 113 4.27 -0.20 -8.57
N ILE A 114 4.68 0.21 -7.38
CA ILE A 114 4.09 1.33 -6.64
C ILE A 114 5.16 2.42 -6.58
N SER A 115 4.86 3.56 -7.18
CA SER A 115 5.77 4.70 -7.21
C SER A 115 5.81 5.41 -5.85
N GLU A 116 6.69 6.39 -5.73
CA GLU A 116 6.71 7.27 -4.56
C GLU A 116 5.33 7.93 -4.43
N ARG A 117 4.78 7.94 -3.20
CA ARG A 117 3.57 8.70 -2.87
C ARG A 117 2.33 8.35 -3.70
N SER A 118 2.26 7.12 -4.21
CA SER A 118 1.13 6.62 -4.99
C SER A 118 -0.20 6.63 -4.25
N PHE A 119 -0.16 6.34 -2.95
CA PHE A 119 -1.35 6.06 -2.18
C PHE A 119 -1.33 6.82 -0.85
N TYR A 120 -2.29 7.73 -0.71
CA TYR A 120 -2.52 8.48 0.51
C TYR A 120 -3.86 8.14 1.14
N ASN A 121 -3.92 8.20 2.48
CA ASN A 121 -5.16 8.17 3.26
C ASN A 121 -6.07 6.95 3.02
N LEU A 122 -5.49 5.82 2.63
CA LEU A 122 -6.24 4.59 2.44
C LEU A 122 -6.71 4.04 3.78
N LYS A 123 -7.97 3.63 3.84
CA LYS A 123 -8.47 2.82 4.95
C LYS A 123 -7.86 1.42 4.90
N GLU A 124 -7.76 0.87 3.69
CA GLU A 124 -7.28 -0.49 3.48
C GLU A 124 -6.54 -0.62 2.15
N PHE A 125 -5.39 -1.29 2.16
CA PHE A 125 -4.59 -1.62 0.98
C PHE A 125 -4.20 -3.11 1.03
N ILE A 126 -4.86 -3.90 0.20
CA ILE A 126 -4.70 -5.35 0.13
C ILE A 126 -4.02 -5.73 -1.18
N VAL A 127 -2.92 -6.46 -1.10
CA VAL A 127 -2.24 -7.06 -2.25
C VAL A 127 -2.12 -8.56 -2.01
N GLU A 128 -2.71 -9.36 -2.89
CA GLU A 128 -2.78 -10.82 -2.76
C GLU A 128 -2.25 -11.52 -4.03
N ASN A 129 -1.53 -12.62 -3.84
CA ASN A 129 -1.13 -13.52 -4.93
C ASN A 129 -0.40 -12.81 -6.08
N VAL A 130 0.76 -12.23 -5.75
CA VAL A 130 1.66 -11.62 -6.75
C VAL A 130 2.72 -12.62 -7.13
N THR A 131 2.65 -13.15 -8.36
CA THR A 131 3.42 -14.33 -8.78
C THR A 131 4.87 -14.05 -9.16
N ASP A 132 5.25 -12.80 -9.42
CA ASP A 132 6.61 -12.40 -9.78
C ASP A 132 7.18 -11.43 -8.73
N THR A 133 6.87 -10.13 -8.82
CA THR A 133 7.52 -9.12 -7.98
C THR A 133 6.57 -7.98 -7.63
N LEU A 134 6.60 -7.53 -6.37
CA LEU A 134 6.06 -6.25 -5.91
C LEU A 134 7.22 -5.27 -5.71
N LEU A 135 7.26 -4.22 -6.53
CA LEU A 135 8.20 -3.11 -6.41
C LEU A 135 7.51 -1.95 -5.70
N MET A 136 8.23 -1.34 -4.76
CA MET A 136 7.79 -0.15 -4.04
C MET A 136 8.95 0.84 -4.01
N GLU A 137 8.63 2.10 -4.26
CA GLU A 137 9.53 3.23 -4.04
C GLU A 137 9.28 3.86 -2.66
N ASP A 138 10.14 4.80 -2.27
CA ASP A 138 10.09 5.46 -0.97
C ASP A 138 8.72 6.13 -0.75
N GLU A 139 8.22 6.11 0.48
CA GLU A 139 6.91 6.69 0.83
C GLU A 139 5.69 6.17 0.02
N ALA A 140 5.79 4.99 -0.62
CA ALA A 140 4.74 4.44 -1.49
C ALA A 140 3.32 4.39 -0.87
N LEU A 141 3.21 4.08 0.43
CA LEU A 141 1.93 3.90 1.16
C LEU A 141 1.80 4.84 2.36
N LYS A 142 2.25 6.08 2.21
CA LYS A 142 2.23 7.10 3.27
C LYS A 142 0.81 7.58 3.57
N SER A 143 0.36 7.50 4.81
CA SER A 143 -0.91 8.13 5.22
C SER A 143 -0.67 9.58 5.60
N ARG A 144 -1.56 10.52 5.26
CA ARG A 144 -1.59 11.86 5.87
C ARG A 144 -2.38 11.75 7.17
N GLY A 145 -1.69 11.60 8.29
CA GLY A 145 -2.32 11.79 9.59
C GLY A 145 -2.73 13.25 9.74
N SER A 146 -4.00 13.52 10.06
CA SER A 146 -4.31 14.74 10.80
C SER A 146 -3.68 14.60 12.18
N SER A 147 -3.06 15.64 12.71
CA SER A 147 -2.23 15.59 13.93
C SER A 147 -2.93 15.08 15.20
N PHE A 148 -4.21 14.71 15.14
CA PHE A 148 -5.06 14.41 16.28
C PHE A 148 -5.83 13.09 16.22
N SER A 149 -5.88 12.38 15.10
CA SER A 149 -6.54 11.06 15.02
C SER A 149 -5.53 9.97 14.67
N PRO A 150 -5.50 8.85 15.41
CA PRO A 150 -4.66 7.72 15.02
C PRO A 150 -5.04 7.25 13.61
N PRO A 151 -4.06 6.90 12.75
CA PRO A 151 -4.38 6.33 11.46
C PRO A 151 -5.18 5.04 11.66
N GLU A 152 -6.16 4.80 10.77
CA GLU A 152 -6.95 3.56 10.72
C GLU A 152 -6.53 2.64 9.56
N SER A 153 -5.48 3.03 8.83
CA SER A 153 -5.05 2.39 7.60
C SER A 153 -4.49 0.98 7.84
N LYS A 154 -5.07 0.00 7.15
CA LYS A 154 -4.64 -1.41 7.18
C LYS A 154 -3.96 -1.78 5.88
N ILE A 155 -2.77 -2.34 5.96
CA ILE A 155 -2.00 -2.80 4.82
C ILE A 155 -1.78 -4.30 4.94
N LEU A 156 -2.13 -5.05 3.90
CA LEU A 156 -2.02 -6.50 3.87
C LEU A 156 -1.34 -6.93 2.58
N PHE A 157 -0.18 -7.59 2.72
CA PHE A 157 0.50 -8.29 1.64
C PHE A 157 0.45 -9.80 1.90
N HIS A 158 -0.10 -10.56 0.97
CA HIS A 158 -0.26 -12.01 1.12
C HIS A 158 0.14 -12.75 -0.15
N LYS A 159 0.95 -13.81 0.01
CA LYS A 159 1.43 -14.63 -1.11
C LYS A 159 2.14 -13.80 -2.18
N ILE A 160 3.11 -12.98 -1.76
CA ILE A 160 3.95 -12.20 -2.67
C ILE A 160 5.25 -12.96 -2.93
N HIS A 161 5.45 -13.39 -4.17
CA HIS A 161 6.61 -14.20 -4.54
C HIS A 161 7.94 -13.51 -4.22
N LYS A 162 8.03 -12.20 -4.47
CA LYS A 162 9.22 -11.40 -4.18
C LYS A 162 8.88 -9.93 -3.89
N ILE A 163 9.40 -9.43 -2.77
CA ILE A 163 9.46 -8.01 -2.40
C ILE A 163 10.95 -7.68 -2.28
N PRO A 164 11.59 -7.08 -3.30
CA PRO A 164 13.03 -6.83 -3.27
C PRO A 164 13.44 -5.90 -2.13
N LYS A 165 12.58 -4.94 -1.80
CA LYS A 165 12.75 -4.09 -0.64
C LYS A 165 11.43 -3.55 -0.13
N ILE A 166 11.34 -3.35 1.18
CA ILE A 166 10.39 -2.43 1.80
C ILE A 166 11.14 -1.12 1.99
N PRO A 167 10.80 -0.08 1.22
CA PRO A 167 11.61 1.12 1.13
C PRO A 167 11.43 2.05 2.33
N HIS A 168 12.26 3.07 2.40
CA HIS A 168 12.22 4.12 3.42
C HIS A 168 10.82 4.74 3.56
N ASN A 169 10.32 4.84 4.80
CA ASN A 169 9.00 5.40 5.14
C ASN A 169 7.81 4.77 4.38
N ALA A 170 7.95 3.55 3.84
CA ALA A 170 6.90 2.87 3.09
C ALA A 170 5.57 2.81 3.85
N PHE A 171 5.65 2.56 5.16
CA PHE A 171 4.48 2.40 6.03
C PHE A 171 4.34 3.54 7.03
N SER A 172 4.82 4.73 6.65
CA SER A 172 4.71 5.89 7.53
C SER A 172 3.26 6.24 7.76
N LEU A 173 2.86 6.17 9.04
CA LEU A 173 1.51 6.44 9.54
C LEU A 173 0.47 5.36 9.17
N CYS A 174 0.87 4.09 9.08
CA CYS A 174 -0.08 2.98 9.03
C CYS A 174 -0.63 2.60 10.41
N HIS A 175 -1.88 2.14 10.49
CA HIS A 175 -2.38 1.50 11.72
C HIS A 175 -1.81 0.09 11.89
N SER A 176 -1.92 -0.71 10.84
CA SER A 176 -1.58 -2.13 10.86
C SER A 176 -0.95 -2.56 9.55
N VAL A 177 0.15 -3.30 9.62
CA VAL A 177 0.80 -3.94 8.47
C VAL A 177 0.88 -5.44 8.72
N VAL A 178 0.34 -6.22 7.78
CA VAL A 178 0.42 -7.68 7.79
C VAL A 178 1.09 -8.15 6.50
N ILE A 179 2.23 -8.84 6.63
CA ILE A 179 2.94 -9.44 5.51
C ILE A 179 2.98 -10.94 5.76
N SER A 180 2.38 -11.73 4.87
CA SER A 180 2.24 -13.16 5.08
C SER A 180 2.56 -13.98 3.84
N HIS A 181 3.13 -15.18 4.03
CA HIS A 181 3.49 -16.09 2.93
C HIS A 181 4.31 -15.40 1.83
N SER A 182 5.22 -14.50 2.21
CA SER A 182 5.91 -13.61 1.27
C SER A 182 7.42 -13.64 1.45
N ASN A 183 8.17 -13.24 0.41
CA ASN A 183 9.63 -13.20 0.44
C ASN A 183 10.16 -11.77 0.31
N VAL A 184 10.57 -11.19 1.43
CA VAL A 184 11.15 -9.86 1.54
C VAL A 184 12.67 -9.95 1.54
N THR A 185 13.34 -9.30 0.60
CA THR A 185 14.81 -9.33 0.56
C THR A 185 15.41 -8.32 1.54
N HIS A 186 14.92 -7.08 1.55
CA HIS A 186 15.40 -6.03 2.46
C HIS A 186 14.23 -5.30 3.10
N ILE A 187 14.38 -4.97 4.38
CA ILE A 187 13.60 -3.92 5.04
C ILE A 187 14.58 -2.79 5.27
N GLU A 188 14.44 -1.72 4.49
CA GLU A 188 15.36 -0.58 4.50
C GLU A 188 15.28 0.21 5.81
N GLU A 189 16.28 1.04 6.03
CA GLU A 189 16.32 2.03 7.10
C GLU A 189 15.04 2.90 7.10
N PHE A 190 14.44 3.08 8.28
CA PHE A 190 13.18 3.80 8.51
C PHE A 190 11.96 3.30 7.72
N ALA A 191 11.95 2.06 7.21
CA ALA A 191 10.79 1.51 6.49
C ALA A 191 9.47 1.60 7.29
N PHE A 192 9.54 1.41 8.61
CA PHE A 192 8.42 1.53 9.54
C PHE A 192 8.49 2.82 10.39
N GLY A 193 9.05 3.90 9.85
CA GLY A 193 9.07 5.21 10.51
C GLY A 193 7.66 5.79 10.68
N GLY A 194 7.41 6.51 11.77
CA GLY A 194 6.10 7.10 12.07
C GLY A 194 5.93 7.42 13.56
N ILE A 195 4.78 8.01 13.93
CA ILE A 195 4.50 8.38 15.33
C ILE A 195 4.08 7.13 16.13
N SER A 196 3.09 6.40 15.62
CA SER A 196 2.53 5.22 16.30
C SER A 196 1.99 4.23 15.27
N ILE A 197 2.34 2.96 15.44
CA ILE A 197 1.82 1.83 14.67
C ILE A 197 1.22 0.83 15.66
N GLN A 198 -0.02 0.41 15.44
CA GLN A 198 -0.67 -0.54 16.34
C GLN A 198 -0.08 -1.94 16.16
N ASN A 199 -0.03 -2.45 14.93
CA ASN A 199 0.40 -3.81 14.66
C ASN A 199 1.34 -3.88 13.45
N VAL A 200 2.47 -4.55 13.61
CA VAL A 200 3.28 -5.04 12.50
C VAL A 200 3.42 -6.54 12.66
N THR A 201 2.96 -7.31 11.68
CA THR A 201 2.93 -8.76 11.76
C THR A 201 3.50 -9.38 10.49
N PHE A 202 4.51 -10.23 10.65
CA PHE A 202 5.04 -11.08 9.62
C PHE A 202 4.68 -12.54 9.93
N VAL A 203 4.13 -13.27 8.95
CA VAL A 203 3.67 -14.65 9.14
C VAL A 203 4.15 -15.53 7.99
N ASP A 204 4.78 -16.68 8.28
CA ASP A 204 5.19 -17.65 7.25
C ASP A 204 6.00 -16.98 6.12
N SER A 205 6.87 -16.03 6.46
CA SER A 205 7.54 -15.15 5.50
C SER A 205 9.05 -15.23 5.63
N LYS A 206 9.75 -14.98 4.53
CA LYS A 206 11.22 -14.90 4.51
C LYS A 206 11.64 -13.45 4.50
N ILE A 207 12.52 -13.06 5.41
CA ILE A 207 13.10 -11.73 5.47
C ILE A 207 14.62 -11.88 5.50
N ARG A 208 15.28 -11.58 4.37
CA ARG A 208 16.72 -11.80 4.26
C ARG A 208 17.52 -10.77 5.08
N ARG A 209 17.12 -9.50 5.11
CA ARG A 209 17.85 -8.48 5.86
C ARG A 209 16.94 -7.42 6.45
N LEU A 210 17.12 -7.16 7.74
CA LEU A 210 16.65 -5.95 8.40
C LEU A 210 17.82 -4.99 8.49
N GLU A 211 17.69 -3.82 7.88
CA GLU A 211 18.72 -2.79 7.94
C GLU A 211 18.73 -2.07 9.28
N ARG A 212 19.74 -1.21 9.48
CA ARG A 212 19.84 -0.37 10.66
C ARG A 212 18.63 0.56 10.71
N HIS A 213 18.03 0.73 11.89
CA HIS A 213 16.84 1.55 12.11
C HIS A 213 15.64 1.22 11.21
N ALA A 214 15.51 -0.03 10.73
CA ALA A 214 14.32 -0.48 10.03
C ALA A 214 13.02 -0.21 10.82
N PHE A 215 13.11 -0.35 12.15
CA PHE A 215 12.09 0.08 13.12
C PHE A 215 12.71 1.13 14.06
N PRO A 216 12.58 2.43 13.76
CA PRO A 216 13.32 3.49 14.46
C PRO A 216 12.76 3.82 15.84
N ASP A 217 13.61 4.39 16.70
CA ASP A 217 13.30 4.76 18.10
C ASP A 217 12.18 5.77 18.27
N MET A 218 12.01 6.67 17.29
CA MET A 218 10.92 7.66 17.26
C MET A 218 9.54 7.06 17.00
N THR A 219 9.44 5.75 16.74
CA THR A 219 8.18 5.05 16.46
C THR A 219 7.74 4.22 17.66
N LEU A 220 6.50 4.45 18.10
CA LEU A 220 5.82 3.60 19.06
C LEU A 220 5.12 2.45 18.32
N ILE A 221 5.48 1.20 18.62
CA ILE A 221 4.83 0.02 18.05
C ILE A 221 4.16 -0.75 19.18
N ARG A 222 2.84 -0.93 19.13
CA ARG A 222 2.17 -1.68 20.21
C ARG A 222 2.47 -3.18 20.12
N HIS A 223 2.37 -3.75 18.92
CA HIS A 223 2.61 -5.17 18.69
C HIS A 223 3.51 -5.38 17.47
N LEU A 224 4.69 -5.97 17.69
CA LEU A 224 5.59 -6.43 16.62
C LEU A 224 5.73 -7.94 16.69
N HIS A 225 5.21 -8.63 15.68
CA HIS A 225 5.16 -10.09 15.64
C HIS A 225 5.91 -10.64 14.42
N PHE A 226 6.82 -11.57 14.66
CA PHE A 226 7.42 -12.44 13.66
C PHE A 226 7.02 -13.87 13.98
N LEU A 227 6.17 -14.45 13.15
CA LEU A 227 5.60 -15.78 13.36
C LEU A 227 6.03 -16.69 12.21
N ARG A 228 6.73 -17.78 12.51
CA ARG A 228 7.20 -18.77 11.52
C ARG A 228 7.97 -18.13 10.36
N CYS A 229 8.86 -17.19 10.68
CA CYS A 229 9.64 -16.47 9.67
C CYS A 229 11.07 -16.98 9.55
N ASP A 230 11.62 -16.93 8.33
CA ASP A 230 13.05 -17.11 8.10
C ASP A 230 13.73 -15.75 8.09
N LEU A 231 14.41 -15.38 9.19
CA LEU A 231 15.10 -14.11 9.37
C LEU A 231 16.62 -14.31 9.18
N THR A 232 17.16 -14.01 8.00
CA THR A 232 18.57 -14.33 7.73
C THR A 232 19.53 -13.40 8.47
N SER A 233 19.32 -12.08 8.44
CA SER A 233 20.25 -11.12 9.04
C SER A 233 19.53 -9.95 9.68
N LEU A 234 19.80 -9.70 10.96
CA LEU A 234 19.40 -8.50 11.67
C LEU A 234 20.62 -7.59 11.86
N SER A 235 20.58 -6.39 11.29
CA SER A 235 21.69 -5.42 11.41
C SER A 235 21.75 -4.81 12.81
N GLN A 236 22.88 -4.17 13.13
CA GLN A 236 23.02 -3.41 14.37
C GLN A 236 21.93 -2.34 14.44
N GLU A 237 21.27 -2.21 15.59
CA GLU A 237 20.19 -1.23 15.82
C GLU A 237 19.04 -1.34 14.81
N SER A 238 18.78 -2.54 14.27
CA SER A 238 17.66 -2.75 13.34
C SER A 238 16.29 -2.49 13.95
N ILE A 239 16.13 -2.77 15.24
CA ILE A 239 14.91 -2.57 16.00
C ILE A 239 15.22 -1.69 17.22
N THR A 240 14.94 -0.39 17.09
CA THR A 240 15.13 0.62 18.14
C THR A 240 13.81 1.23 18.63
N SER A 241 12.70 1.00 17.92
CA SER A 241 11.34 1.46 18.28
C SER A 241 10.93 1.10 19.70
N ALA A 242 10.12 1.94 20.33
CA ALA A 242 9.46 1.61 21.59
C ALA A 242 8.36 0.58 21.32
N ILE A 243 8.58 -0.69 21.72
CA ILE A 243 7.66 -1.80 21.40
C ILE A 243 6.95 -2.28 22.67
N SER A 244 5.62 -2.21 22.72
CA SER A 244 4.91 -2.74 23.90
C SER A 244 4.98 -4.27 23.99
N SER A 245 4.79 -4.99 22.87
CA SER A 245 4.88 -6.44 22.80
C SER A 245 5.68 -6.89 21.58
N LEU A 246 6.79 -7.60 21.81
CA LEU A 246 7.62 -8.21 20.78
C LEU A 246 7.47 -9.73 20.86
N THR A 247 6.94 -10.34 19.80
CA THR A 247 6.83 -11.80 19.71
C THR A 247 7.65 -12.31 18.53
N ILE A 248 8.56 -13.24 18.81
CA ILE A 248 9.34 -13.96 17.80
C ILE A 248 9.10 -15.45 18.06
N GLU A 249 8.21 -16.05 17.27
CA GLU A 249 7.73 -17.41 17.48
C GLU A 249 8.05 -18.29 16.28
N SER A 250 8.68 -19.44 16.53
CA SER A 250 9.01 -20.43 15.50
C SER A 250 9.81 -19.85 14.33
N CYS A 251 10.65 -18.84 14.59
CA CYS A 251 11.47 -18.20 13.57
C CYS A 251 12.86 -18.85 13.47
N ASN A 252 13.35 -19.00 12.25
CA ASN A 252 14.72 -19.38 11.98
C ASN A 252 15.57 -18.12 11.82
N ILE A 253 16.46 -17.84 12.79
CA ILE A 253 17.34 -16.66 12.74
C ILE A 253 18.78 -17.10 12.49
N THR A 254 19.37 -16.69 11.35
CA THR A 254 20.74 -17.11 11.00
C THR A 254 21.81 -16.22 11.61
N SER A 255 21.60 -14.89 11.64
CA SER A 255 22.59 -13.93 12.14
C SER A 255 21.93 -12.74 12.83
N ILE A 256 22.39 -12.42 14.04
CA ILE A 256 21.96 -11.27 14.84
C ILE A 256 23.19 -10.42 15.15
N ALA A 257 23.23 -9.19 14.64
CA ALA A 257 24.29 -8.25 14.96
C ALA A 257 24.19 -7.76 16.42
N LYS A 258 25.30 -7.25 16.96
CA LYS A 258 25.33 -6.61 18.28
C LYS A 258 24.31 -5.47 18.32
N ASN A 259 23.55 -5.39 19.41
CA ASN A 259 22.50 -4.38 19.62
C ASN A 259 21.44 -4.36 18.50
N ALA A 260 21.18 -5.48 17.82
CA ALA A 260 20.11 -5.55 16.81
C ALA A 260 18.74 -5.18 17.40
N PHE A 261 18.51 -5.53 18.67
CA PHE A 261 17.38 -5.12 19.49
C PHE A 261 17.86 -4.13 20.54
N LYS A 262 17.53 -2.85 20.37
CA LYS A 262 17.82 -1.79 21.33
C LYS A 262 16.51 -1.10 21.69
N VAL A 263 15.63 -1.88 22.30
CA VAL A 263 14.27 -1.45 22.64
C VAL A 263 14.30 -0.79 24.02
N LEU A 264 13.86 0.46 24.11
CA LEU A 264 13.88 1.25 25.35
C LEU A 264 12.88 0.73 26.40
N ALA A 265 11.79 0.11 25.98
CA ALA A 265 10.74 -0.42 26.85
C ALA A 265 9.99 -1.57 26.16
N ALA A 266 10.56 -2.77 26.11
CA ALA A 266 9.82 -3.96 25.72
C ALA A 266 9.07 -4.51 26.94
N ALA A 267 7.74 -4.50 26.95
CA ALA A 267 6.98 -5.05 28.08
C ALA A 267 6.96 -6.58 28.08
N GLN A 268 7.15 -7.20 26.91
CA GLN A 268 7.24 -8.65 26.80
C GLN A 268 8.03 -9.05 25.55
N VAL A 269 9.09 -9.84 25.73
CA VAL A 269 9.77 -10.55 24.63
C VAL A 269 9.50 -12.04 24.83
N LYS A 270 8.83 -12.66 23.86
CA LYS A 270 8.56 -14.10 23.86
C LYS A 270 9.30 -14.77 22.73
N PHE A 271 10.12 -15.76 23.08
CA PHE A 271 10.75 -16.68 22.15
C PHE A 271 10.10 -18.05 22.34
N TYR A 272 9.58 -18.61 21.25
CA TYR A 272 9.01 -19.94 21.18
C TYR A 272 9.68 -20.73 20.06
#